data_AF-A0A1X7SST1-F1
#
_entry.id   AF-A0A1X7SST1-F1
#
_cell.length_a   1.000
_cell.length_b   1.000
_cell.length_c   1.000
_cell.angle_alpha   90.00
_cell.angle_beta   90.00
_cell.angle_gamma   90.00
#
_symmetry.space_group_name_H-M   'P 1'
#
loop_
_entity.id
_entity.type
_entity.pdbx_description
1 polymer ?
#
loop_
_entity_poly.entity_id
_entity_poly.type
_entity_poly.pdbx_seq_one_letter_code
_entity_poly.pdbx_strand_id
1 'polypeptide(L)'
;VSTSRNKKEECKALIDYKYGASCAFYHKVQQKLGSQYKLRENGITTAWDIEDLVTLGRKIKTCPYYSTRALFEEAEIIFCPYNYLIDPLIREQMMIRLEDSILIFDEAHNMEDAAREAASLTVNSNQLKEVEEEIDKIMEFLSPEIQNSYRIVYTYVVNISQWMATQSEKLTIRKFEESCSVWNGNDFLPFLKGIGITIESHSMIMHHVRTIIDDTFEQESKEDKRLPPPKLPVGIVHIIDSLFIIMGYLFKQSQKYLNDYRIALKKAMSIQPQKK
;
A
#
# COMPACT_ATOMS: atom_id res chain seq x y z
N VAL A 1 -15.01 4.38 -19.05
CA VAL A 1 -14.35 3.69 -17.91
C VAL A 1 -12.86 3.91 -18.08
N SER A 2 -12.14 4.16 -16.99
CA SER A 2 -10.72 4.61 -16.94
C SER A 2 -9.92 4.31 -18.22
N THR A 3 -9.40 5.37 -18.85
CA THR A 3 -8.56 5.30 -20.06
C THR A 3 -7.06 5.41 -19.76
N SER A 4 -6.72 5.70 -18.50
CA SER A 4 -5.35 5.77 -18.00
C SER A 4 -4.67 4.41 -17.93
N ARG A 5 -3.34 4.43 -18.04
CA ARG A 5 -2.49 3.29 -17.70
C ARG A 5 -2.56 2.96 -16.21
N ASN A 6 -2.73 3.97 -15.35
CA ASN A 6 -2.94 3.78 -13.91
C ASN A 6 -4.44 3.77 -13.59
N LYS A 7 -5.06 2.60 -13.76
CA LYS A 7 -6.50 2.41 -13.50
C LYS A 7 -6.90 2.66 -12.04
N LYS A 8 -6.00 2.38 -11.08
CA LYS A 8 -6.26 2.54 -9.64
C LYS A 8 -6.46 4.02 -9.28
N GLU A 9 -5.53 4.87 -9.70
CA GLU A 9 -5.59 6.32 -9.43
C GLU A 9 -6.78 6.99 -10.12
N GLU A 10 -7.00 6.71 -11.41
CA GLU A 10 -8.12 7.30 -12.13
C GLU A 10 -9.47 6.82 -11.58
N CYS A 11 -9.57 5.54 -11.18
CA CYS A 11 -10.77 5.04 -10.51
C CYS A 11 -11.05 5.81 -9.22
N LYS A 12 -10.03 6.09 -8.40
CA LYS A 12 -10.19 6.88 -7.17
C LYS A 12 -10.63 8.31 -7.47
N ALA A 13 -9.98 8.98 -8.43
CA ALA A 13 -10.34 10.34 -8.84
C ALA A 13 -11.80 10.45 -9.33
N LEU A 14 -12.27 9.47 -10.10
CA LEU A 14 -13.65 9.41 -10.62
C LEU A 14 -14.70 9.10 -9.55
N ILE A 15 -14.31 8.56 -8.39
CA ILE A 15 -15.19 8.34 -7.24
C ILE A 15 -15.27 9.60 -6.38
N ASP A 16 -14.13 10.26 -6.18
CA ASP A 16 -14.00 11.49 -5.40
C ASP A 16 -14.54 12.73 -6.14
N TYR A 17 -15.08 12.57 -7.36
CA TYR A 17 -15.55 13.66 -8.23
C TYR A 17 -14.47 14.72 -8.53
N LYS A 18 -13.19 14.35 -8.42
CA LYS A 18 -12.08 15.25 -8.71
C LYS A 18 -12.12 15.59 -10.21
N TYR A 19 -12.03 16.88 -10.53
CA TYR A 19 -12.12 17.42 -11.90
C TYR A 19 -13.51 17.43 -12.56
N GLY A 20 -14.58 17.30 -11.77
CA GLY A 20 -15.95 17.47 -12.29
C GLY A 20 -16.49 16.29 -13.10
N ALA A 21 -15.79 15.14 -13.07
CA ALA A 21 -16.19 13.91 -13.73
C ALA A 21 -16.45 12.81 -12.68
N SER A 22 -17.51 12.01 -12.92
CA SER A 22 -17.86 10.85 -12.07
C SER A 22 -17.85 9.54 -12.84
N CYS A 23 -17.63 8.44 -12.12
CA CYS A 23 -17.79 7.12 -12.69
C CYS A 23 -19.27 6.79 -12.92
N ALA A 24 -19.69 6.72 -14.19
CA ALA A 24 -21.07 6.40 -14.60
C ALA A 24 -21.58 5.02 -14.12
N PHE A 25 -20.69 4.12 -13.67
CA PHE A 25 -21.00 2.77 -13.22
C PHE A 25 -21.02 2.62 -11.68
N TYR A 26 -20.30 3.48 -10.95
CA TYR A 26 -20.11 3.34 -9.50
C TYR A 26 -21.37 3.67 -8.70
N HIS A 27 -22.02 4.80 -8.99
CA HIS A 27 -23.15 5.30 -8.19
C HIS A 27 -24.38 4.38 -8.16
N LYS A 28 -24.47 3.43 -9.10
CA LYS A 28 -25.60 2.48 -9.20
C LYS A 28 -25.35 1.18 -8.45
N VAL A 29 -24.15 0.96 -7.91
CA VAL A 29 -23.78 -0.30 -7.23
C VAL A 29 -24.75 -0.60 -6.10
N GLN A 30 -24.87 0.29 -5.12
CA GLN A 30 -25.74 0.08 -3.96
C GLN A 30 -27.20 -0.14 -4.36
N GLN A 31 -27.67 0.52 -5.42
CA GLN A 31 -29.05 0.42 -5.87
C GLN A 31 -29.33 -0.87 -6.63
N LYS A 32 -28.38 -1.37 -7.44
CA LYS A 32 -28.63 -2.43 -8.43
C LYS A 32 -27.93 -3.76 -8.16
N LEU A 33 -26.75 -3.76 -7.54
CA LEU A 33 -25.92 -4.96 -7.30
C LEU A 33 -25.18 -4.85 -5.97
N GLY A 34 -25.83 -4.26 -4.96
CA GLY A 34 -25.26 -4.03 -3.64
C GLY A 34 -25.50 -5.16 -2.64
N SER A 35 -26.25 -6.19 -3.04
CA SER A 35 -26.58 -7.34 -2.18
C SER A 35 -26.93 -8.57 -3.03
N GLN A 36 -26.87 -9.76 -2.42
CA GLN A 36 -27.19 -11.02 -3.07
C GLN A 36 -28.65 -11.05 -3.55
N TYR A 37 -29.57 -10.42 -2.81
CA TYR A 37 -30.97 -10.26 -3.23
C TYR A 37 -31.09 -9.52 -4.58
N LYS A 38 -30.38 -8.40 -4.73
CA LYS A 38 -30.42 -7.60 -5.97
C LYS A 38 -29.75 -8.30 -7.14
N LEU A 39 -28.72 -9.09 -6.86
CA LEU A 39 -28.07 -9.93 -7.86
C LEU A 39 -29.07 -10.95 -8.45
N ARG A 40 -29.89 -11.57 -7.59
CA ARG A 40 -30.99 -12.48 -7.98
C ARG A 40 -32.08 -11.81 -8.78
N GLU A 41 -32.52 -10.61 -8.37
CA GLU A 41 -33.50 -9.82 -9.15
C GLU A 41 -33.02 -9.49 -10.56
N ASN A 42 -31.70 -9.38 -10.75
CA ASN A 42 -31.09 -9.12 -12.05
C ASN A 42 -30.76 -10.39 -12.86
N GLY A 43 -31.22 -11.56 -12.38
CA GLY A 43 -31.20 -12.82 -13.14
C GLY A 43 -30.09 -13.79 -12.77
N ILE A 44 -29.17 -13.43 -11.86
CA ILE A 44 -28.14 -14.33 -11.35
C ILE A 44 -28.68 -15.04 -10.11
N THR A 45 -29.20 -16.25 -10.30
CA THR A 45 -29.83 -17.04 -9.23
C THR A 45 -29.01 -18.25 -8.81
N THR A 46 -27.93 -18.56 -9.53
CA THR A 46 -27.01 -19.66 -9.28
C THR A 46 -25.61 -19.12 -8.94
N ALA A 47 -24.66 -20.03 -8.72
CA ALA A 47 -23.25 -19.66 -8.68
C ALA A 47 -22.86 -18.88 -9.95
N TRP A 48 -21.95 -17.94 -9.77
CA TRP A 48 -21.51 -16.97 -10.78
C TRP A 48 -20.01 -16.74 -10.67
N ASP A 49 -19.40 -16.29 -11.76
CA ASP A 49 -18.00 -15.89 -11.83
C ASP A 49 -17.83 -14.39 -12.17
N ILE A 50 -16.58 -13.97 -12.34
CA ILE A 50 -16.25 -12.56 -12.62
C ILE A 50 -16.80 -12.14 -13.99
N GLU A 51 -16.79 -13.04 -14.97
CA GLU A 51 -17.25 -12.84 -16.34
C GLU A 51 -18.77 -12.61 -16.39
N ASP A 52 -19.53 -13.37 -15.62
CA ASP A 52 -20.98 -13.20 -15.44
C ASP A 52 -21.30 -11.81 -14.90
N LEU A 53 -20.60 -11.40 -13.83
CA LEU A 53 -20.83 -10.12 -13.18
C LEU A 53 -20.41 -8.94 -14.08
N VAL A 54 -19.34 -9.10 -14.87
CA VAL A 54 -18.93 -8.11 -15.88
C VAL A 54 -19.99 -7.98 -16.97
N THR A 55 -20.52 -9.10 -17.45
CA THR A 55 -21.57 -9.13 -18.48
C THR A 55 -22.85 -8.44 -17.98
N LEU A 56 -23.28 -8.78 -16.76
CA LEU A 56 -24.44 -8.15 -16.13
C LEU A 56 -24.19 -6.66 -15.89
N GLY A 57 -23.05 -6.30 -15.31
CA GLY A 57 -22.67 -4.92 -15.00
C GLY A 57 -22.66 -4.02 -16.25
N ARG A 58 -22.24 -4.54 -17.41
CA ARG A 58 -22.35 -3.85 -18.70
C ARG A 58 -23.81 -3.60 -19.10
N LYS A 59 -24.67 -4.62 -18.99
CA LYS A 59 -26.10 -4.55 -19.35
C LYS A 59 -26.85 -3.51 -18.52
N ILE A 60 -26.62 -3.47 -17.21
CA ILE A 60 -27.39 -2.61 -16.29
C ILE A 60 -26.66 -1.32 -15.87
N LYS A 61 -25.46 -1.10 -16.42
CA LYS A 61 -24.56 0.03 -16.14
C LYS A 61 -24.16 0.15 -14.66
N THR A 62 -23.66 -0.95 -14.10
CA THR A 62 -23.18 -1.04 -12.71
C THR A 62 -21.75 -1.57 -12.66
N CYS A 63 -20.93 -1.07 -11.72
CA CYS A 63 -19.51 -1.41 -11.63
C CYS A 63 -19.30 -2.80 -10.99
N PRO A 64 -18.79 -3.80 -11.72
CA PRO A 64 -18.57 -5.15 -11.18
C PRO A 64 -17.62 -5.16 -9.98
N TYR A 65 -16.53 -4.38 -10.03
CA TYR A 65 -15.53 -4.31 -8.97
C TYR A 65 -16.08 -3.83 -7.62
N TYR A 66 -16.93 -2.80 -7.62
CA TYR A 66 -17.54 -2.33 -6.37
C TYR A 66 -18.75 -3.19 -5.97
N SER A 67 -19.39 -3.85 -6.95
CA SER A 67 -20.42 -4.85 -6.65
C SER A 67 -19.86 -6.06 -5.91
N THR A 68 -18.73 -6.64 -6.33
CA THR A 68 -18.10 -7.76 -5.59
C THR A 68 -17.73 -7.37 -4.17
N ARG A 69 -17.27 -6.12 -3.94
CA ARG A 69 -16.97 -5.62 -2.59
C ARG A 69 -18.22 -5.51 -1.70
N ALA A 70 -19.37 -5.11 -2.26
CA ALA A 70 -20.61 -5.10 -1.51
C ALA A 70 -21.14 -6.52 -1.23
N LEU A 71 -21.01 -7.41 -2.21
CA LEU A 71 -21.44 -8.81 -2.10
C LEU A 71 -20.56 -9.64 -1.15
N PHE A 72 -19.31 -9.21 -0.92
CA PHE A 72 -18.35 -9.87 -0.03
C PHE A 72 -18.90 -10.05 1.40
N GLU A 73 -19.64 -9.06 1.93
CA GLU A 73 -20.18 -9.11 3.29
C GLU A 73 -21.28 -10.18 3.46
N GLU A 74 -21.98 -10.53 2.39
CA GLU A 74 -23.06 -11.53 2.38
C GLU A 74 -22.59 -12.89 1.81
N ALA A 75 -21.30 -13.04 1.48
CA ALA A 75 -20.78 -14.23 0.81
C ALA A 75 -20.52 -15.36 1.82
N GLU A 76 -20.97 -16.58 1.48
CA GLU A 76 -20.69 -17.78 2.27
C GLU A 76 -19.36 -18.45 1.87
N ILE A 77 -18.97 -18.32 0.60
CA ILE A 77 -17.73 -18.86 0.04
C ILE A 77 -17.06 -17.75 -0.77
N ILE A 78 -15.79 -17.48 -0.48
CA ILE A 78 -15.00 -16.46 -1.15
C ILE A 78 -13.78 -17.12 -1.76
N PHE A 79 -13.66 -17.02 -3.08
CA PHE A 79 -12.43 -17.35 -3.80
C PHE A 79 -11.58 -16.09 -3.91
N CYS A 80 -10.38 -16.11 -3.36
CA CYS A 80 -9.43 -15.02 -3.50
C CYS A 80 -8.00 -15.54 -3.66
N PRO A 81 -7.12 -14.80 -4.35
CA PRO A 81 -5.71 -15.17 -4.46
C PRO A 81 -4.99 -15.03 -3.11
N TYR A 82 -3.90 -15.78 -2.92
CA TYR A 82 -3.17 -15.83 -1.64
C TYR A 82 -2.69 -14.48 -1.11
N ASN A 83 -2.26 -13.59 -2.00
CA ASN A 83 -1.76 -12.29 -1.60
C ASN A 83 -2.83 -11.44 -0.89
N TYR A 84 -4.13 -11.69 -1.10
CA TYR A 84 -5.19 -10.98 -0.37
C TYR A 84 -5.24 -11.37 1.11
N LEU A 85 -4.68 -12.52 1.47
CA LEU A 85 -4.66 -13.04 2.83
C LEU A 85 -3.30 -12.84 3.51
N ILE A 86 -2.22 -12.97 2.74
CA ILE A 86 -0.84 -12.98 3.23
C ILE A 86 -0.25 -11.57 3.28
N ASP A 87 -0.54 -10.73 2.27
CA ASP A 87 -0.06 -9.34 2.25
C ASP A 87 -0.92 -8.49 3.19
N PRO A 88 -0.34 -7.94 4.27
CA PRO A 88 -1.09 -7.16 5.26
C PRO A 88 -1.71 -5.90 4.64
N LEU A 89 -1.05 -5.26 3.68
CA LEU A 89 -1.53 -4.04 3.04
C LEU A 89 -2.77 -4.33 2.19
N ILE A 90 -2.72 -5.41 1.40
CA ILE A 90 -3.86 -5.81 0.57
C ILE A 90 -5.02 -6.25 1.48
N ARG A 91 -4.73 -7.06 2.49
CA ARG A 91 -5.75 -7.58 3.41
C ARG A 91 -6.49 -6.46 4.14
N GLU A 92 -5.76 -5.46 4.62
CA GLU A 92 -6.34 -4.28 5.28
C GLU A 92 -7.17 -3.43 4.31
N GLN A 93 -6.66 -3.16 3.11
CA GLN A 93 -7.38 -2.40 2.07
C GLN A 93 -8.68 -3.07 1.62
N MET A 94 -8.68 -4.41 1.60
CA MET A 94 -9.85 -5.22 1.27
C MET A 94 -10.76 -5.48 2.47
N MET A 95 -10.37 -5.01 3.67
CA MET A 95 -11.11 -5.21 4.93
C MET A 95 -11.39 -6.69 5.23
N ILE A 96 -10.46 -7.57 4.86
CA ILE A 96 -10.64 -9.03 5.03
C ILE A 96 -10.37 -9.41 6.48
N ARG A 97 -11.45 -9.71 7.18
CA ARG A 97 -11.51 -10.30 8.52
C ARG A 97 -11.61 -11.81 8.40
N LEU A 98 -10.85 -12.54 9.19
CA LEU A 98 -10.79 -14.02 9.14
C LEU A 98 -11.35 -14.67 10.41
N GLU A 99 -11.83 -13.84 11.34
CA GLU A 99 -12.56 -14.27 12.51
C GLU A 99 -13.76 -15.13 12.08
N ASP A 100 -14.00 -16.22 12.80
CA ASP A 100 -15.09 -17.18 12.53
C ASP A 100 -15.13 -17.76 11.10
N SER A 101 -13.99 -17.78 10.41
CA SER A 101 -13.87 -18.27 9.02
C SER A 101 -13.04 -19.56 8.93
N ILE A 102 -13.40 -20.46 8.02
CA ILE A 102 -12.57 -21.61 7.64
C ILE A 102 -11.72 -21.21 6.43
N LEU A 103 -10.40 -21.26 6.59
CA LEU A 103 -9.46 -20.96 5.52
C LEU A 103 -8.94 -22.23 4.86
N ILE A 104 -9.11 -22.32 3.53
CA ILE A 104 -8.60 -23.41 2.71
C ILE A 104 -7.56 -22.83 1.75
N PHE A 105 -6.31 -23.26 1.91
CA PHE A 105 -5.26 -22.97 0.94
C PHE A 105 -5.20 -24.09 -0.10
N ASP A 106 -5.58 -23.79 -1.34
CA ASP A 106 -5.50 -24.71 -2.46
C ASP A 106 -4.18 -24.53 -3.23
N GLU A 107 -3.40 -25.58 -3.44
CA GLU A 107 -2.03 -25.49 -3.99
C GLU A 107 -1.03 -24.73 -3.11
N ALA A 108 -1.06 -25.00 -1.80
CA ALA A 108 -0.29 -24.29 -0.76
C ALA A 108 1.25 -24.35 -0.92
N HIS A 109 1.77 -25.06 -1.92
CA HIS A 109 3.20 -25.10 -2.22
C HIS A 109 3.76 -23.71 -2.61
N ASN A 110 2.94 -22.80 -3.15
CA ASN A 110 3.36 -21.44 -3.51
C ASN A 110 3.27 -20.44 -2.32
N MET A 111 2.82 -20.89 -1.16
CA MET A 111 2.56 -20.01 -0.01
C MET A 111 3.84 -19.35 0.51
N GLU A 112 4.96 -20.06 0.52
CA GLU A 112 6.24 -19.53 0.99
C GLU A 112 6.76 -18.39 0.12
N ASP A 113 6.64 -18.53 -1.20
CA ASP A 113 7.07 -17.50 -2.15
C ASP A 113 6.17 -16.27 -2.06
N ALA A 114 4.85 -16.47 -1.96
CA ALA A 114 3.90 -15.37 -1.74
C ALA A 114 4.18 -14.61 -0.42
N ALA A 115 4.51 -15.34 0.65
CA ALA A 115 4.90 -14.74 1.93
C ALA A 115 6.22 -13.98 1.83
N ARG A 116 7.22 -14.52 1.10
CA ARG A 116 8.50 -13.85 0.89
C ARG A 116 8.34 -12.57 0.08
N GLU A 117 7.48 -12.58 -0.94
CA GLU A 117 7.16 -11.41 -1.75
C GLU A 117 6.45 -10.32 -0.92
N ALA A 118 5.42 -10.70 -0.15
CA ALA A 118 4.71 -9.79 0.76
C ALA A 118 5.61 -9.21 1.87
N ALA A 119 6.66 -9.94 2.27
CA ALA A 119 7.64 -9.50 3.26
C ALA A 119 8.89 -8.84 2.65
N SER A 120 8.87 -8.53 1.35
CA SER A 120 9.98 -7.88 0.63
C SER A 120 9.61 -6.47 0.19
N LEU A 121 10.57 -5.55 0.25
CA LEU A 121 10.43 -4.21 -0.29
C LEU A 121 11.70 -3.83 -1.04
N THR A 122 11.51 -3.26 -2.24
CA THR A 122 12.57 -2.56 -2.97
C THR A 122 12.20 -1.09 -3.06
N VAL A 123 13.06 -0.23 -2.53
CA VAL A 123 12.92 1.23 -2.62
C VAL A 123 14.22 1.84 -3.12
N ASN A 124 14.12 2.79 -4.04
CA ASN A 124 15.29 3.51 -4.56
C ASN A 124 15.42 4.91 -3.94
N SER A 125 16.58 5.53 -4.11
CA SER A 125 16.88 6.85 -3.54
C SER A 125 15.94 7.96 -4.03
N ASN A 126 15.44 7.88 -5.27
CA ASN A 126 14.51 8.88 -5.80
C ASN A 126 13.14 8.76 -5.12
N GLN A 127 12.67 7.53 -4.87
CA GLN A 127 11.41 7.31 -4.16
C GLN A 127 11.46 7.82 -2.71
N LEU A 128 12.57 7.59 -2.00
CA LEU A 128 12.74 8.16 -0.65
C LEU A 128 12.76 9.70 -0.69
N LYS A 129 13.46 10.27 -1.67
CA LYS A 129 13.49 11.73 -1.85
C LYS A 129 12.11 12.31 -2.21
N GLU A 130 11.34 11.63 -3.05
CA GLU A 130 9.96 12.01 -3.37
C GLU A 130 9.08 12.01 -2.12
N VAL A 131 9.25 11.02 -1.22
CA VAL A 131 8.55 10.99 0.07
C VAL A 131 8.93 12.20 0.93
N GLU A 132 10.21 12.52 1.04
CA GLU A 132 10.71 13.70 1.78
C GLU A 132 10.10 14.99 1.22
N GLU A 133 10.20 15.20 -0.10
CA GLU A 133 9.69 16.40 -0.78
C GLU A 133 8.17 16.54 -0.66
N GLU A 134 7.40 15.46 -0.73
CA GLU A 134 5.93 15.51 -0.61
C GLU A 134 5.48 15.77 0.83
N ILE A 135 6.16 15.21 1.83
CA ILE A 135 5.88 15.51 3.25
C ILE A 135 6.20 16.98 3.54
N ASP A 136 7.35 17.50 3.09
CA ASP A 136 7.73 18.90 3.33
C ASP A 136 6.73 19.89 2.72
N LYS A 137 6.23 19.62 1.51
CA LYS A 137 5.22 20.47 0.83
C LYS A 137 3.95 20.62 1.63
N ILE A 138 3.46 19.55 2.26
CA ILE A 138 2.18 19.60 2.97
C ILE A 138 2.33 20.04 4.43
N MET A 139 3.54 19.93 5.01
CA MET A 139 3.81 20.15 6.44
C MET A 139 3.30 21.51 6.96
N GLU A 140 3.37 22.56 6.14
CA GLU A 140 2.93 23.92 6.49
C GLU A 140 1.41 24.09 6.52
N PHE A 141 0.66 23.17 5.90
CA PHE A 141 -0.80 23.21 5.83
C PHE A 141 -1.49 22.32 6.88
N LEU A 142 -0.72 21.52 7.63
CA LEU A 142 -1.23 20.59 8.64
C LEU A 142 -1.54 21.29 9.97
N SER A 143 -2.49 20.73 10.72
CA SER A 143 -2.73 21.18 12.09
C SER A 143 -1.55 20.81 13.00
N PRO A 144 -1.29 21.55 14.10
CA PRO A 144 -0.18 21.25 15.02
C PRO A 144 -0.21 19.81 15.57
N GLU A 145 -1.41 19.25 15.77
CA GLU A 145 -1.61 17.90 16.27
C GLU A 145 -1.09 16.85 15.27
N ILE A 146 -1.42 17.01 13.98
CA ILE A 146 -1.04 16.06 12.92
C ILE A 146 0.41 16.28 12.47
N GLN A 147 0.87 17.53 12.46
CA GLN A 147 2.21 17.92 12.02
C GLN A 147 3.33 17.18 12.78
N ASN A 148 3.12 16.87 14.07
CA ASN A 148 4.09 16.09 14.83
C ASN A 148 4.27 14.67 14.29
N SER A 149 3.18 14.01 13.89
CA SER A 149 3.23 12.66 13.29
C SER A 149 4.00 12.67 11.97
N TYR A 150 3.73 13.65 11.11
CA TYR A 150 4.45 13.84 9.85
C TYR A 150 5.94 14.10 10.07
N ARG A 151 6.31 14.95 11.03
CA ARG A 151 7.72 15.22 11.36
C ARG A 151 8.48 13.99 11.83
N ILE A 152 7.84 13.14 12.64
CA ILE A 152 8.44 11.90 13.15
C ILE A 152 8.69 10.92 11.99
N VAL A 153 7.70 10.74 11.11
CA VAL A 153 7.85 9.87 9.93
C VAL A 153 8.85 10.44 8.93
N TYR A 154 8.87 11.76 8.72
CA TYR A 154 9.88 12.43 7.90
C TYR A 154 11.29 12.13 8.39
N THR A 155 11.54 12.28 9.69
CA THR A 155 12.85 12.00 10.30
C THR A 155 13.27 10.54 10.08
N TYR A 156 12.31 9.61 10.19
CA TYR A 156 12.55 8.18 9.93
C TYR A 156 12.98 7.92 8.47
N VAL A 157 12.29 8.52 7.50
CA VAL A 157 12.62 8.39 6.07
C VAL A 157 13.97 9.02 5.75
N VAL A 158 14.23 10.23 6.24
CA VAL A 158 15.50 10.95 6.06
C VAL A 158 16.67 10.13 6.61
N ASN A 159 16.52 9.51 7.79
CA ASN A 159 17.57 8.69 8.38
C ASN A 159 17.94 7.47 7.50
N ILE A 160 16.93 6.85 6.87
CA ILE A 160 17.15 5.73 5.93
C ILE A 160 17.80 6.23 4.63
N SER A 161 17.34 7.37 4.11
CA SER A 161 17.86 8.03 2.91
C SER A 161 19.35 8.41 3.08
N GLN A 162 19.70 9.02 4.21
CA GLN A 162 21.08 9.38 4.57
C GLN A 162 21.97 8.14 4.76
N TRP A 163 21.46 7.09 5.41
CA TRP A 163 22.17 5.82 5.52
C TRP A 163 22.46 5.23 4.14
N MET A 164 21.45 5.19 3.27
CA MET A 164 21.57 4.68 1.90
C MET A 164 22.63 5.46 1.13
N ALA A 165 22.60 6.80 1.18
CA ALA A 165 23.59 7.66 0.55
C ALA A 165 25.01 7.35 1.05
N THR A 166 25.20 7.32 2.38
CA THR A 166 26.51 7.06 3.01
C THR A 166 27.07 5.68 2.66
N GLN A 167 26.25 4.63 2.69
CA GLN A 167 26.72 3.30 2.32
C GLN A 167 26.96 3.15 0.82
N SER A 168 26.25 3.91 -0.02
CA SER A 168 26.44 3.88 -1.47
C SER A 168 27.80 4.45 -1.91
N GLU A 169 28.43 5.30 -1.12
CA GLU A 169 29.78 5.83 -1.39
C GLU A 169 30.85 4.72 -1.28
N LYS A 170 30.62 3.74 -0.41
CA LYS A 170 31.51 2.59 -0.20
C LYS A 170 31.39 1.56 -1.32
N LEU A 171 30.33 1.62 -2.13
CA LEU A 171 30.07 0.72 -3.23
C LEU A 171 30.82 1.19 -4.50
N THR A 172 31.97 0.59 -4.78
CA THR A 172 32.73 0.85 -6.02
C THR A 172 32.18 -0.02 -7.16
N ILE A 173 31.71 0.59 -8.25
CA ILE A 173 31.28 -0.12 -9.47
C ILE A 173 32.53 -0.57 -10.22
N ARG A 174 32.77 -1.89 -10.31
CA ARG A 174 33.92 -2.47 -11.04
C ARG A 174 33.40 -3.31 -12.21
N LYS A 175 33.48 -2.75 -13.43
CA LYS A 175 33.30 -3.39 -14.76
C LYS A 175 31.98 -4.11 -15.06
N PHE A 176 31.23 -4.59 -14.08
CA PHE A 176 29.82 -4.95 -14.18
C PHE A 176 29.02 -3.75 -13.67
N GLU A 177 27.90 -3.42 -14.32
CA GLU A 177 27.16 -2.16 -14.18
C GLU A 177 26.54 -1.92 -12.79
N GLU A 178 26.80 -2.81 -11.84
CA GLU A 178 26.17 -2.89 -10.53
C GLU A 178 27.18 -3.30 -9.45
N SER A 179 27.14 -2.64 -8.29
CA SER A 179 27.82 -3.06 -7.06
C SER A 179 26.80 -3.23 -5.94
N CYS A 180 26.98 -4.24 -5.10
CA CYS A 180 26.01 -4.57 -4.05
C CYS A 180 26.71 -5.00 -2.75
N SER A 181 26.13 -4.56 -1.63
CA SER A 181 26.41 -5.08 -0.29
C SER A 181 25.16 -5.76 0.25
N VAL A 182 25.34 -6.92 0.87
CA VAL A 182 24.26 -7.71 1.46
C VAL A 182 24.59 -7.99 2.91
N TRP A 183 23.61 -7.80 3.79
CA TRP A 183 23.71 -8.06 5.23
C TRP A 183 22.61 -9.02 5.67
N ASN A 184 22.92 -9.90 6.63
CA ASN A 184 21.89 -10.57 7.42
C ASN A 184 21.33 -9.59 8.47
N GLY A 185 20.23 -9.95 9.14
CA GLY A 185 19.61 -9.04 10.10
C GLY A 185 20.50 -8.70 11.30
N ASN A 186 21.30 -9.63 11.82
CA ASN A 186 22.23 -9.35 12.93
C ASN A 186 23.31 -8.33 12.55
N ASP A 187 23.91 -8.48 11.37
CA ASP A 187 24.93 -7.55 10.86
C ASP A 187 24.33 -6.20 10.48
N PHE A 188 23.05 -6.17 10.13
CA PHE A 188 22.34 -4.94 9.78
C PHE A 188 21.90 -4.13 11.02
N LEU A 189 21.58 -4.80 12.13
CA LEU A 189 21.03 -4.18 13.32
C LEU A 189 21.87 -3.01 13.91
N PRO A 190 23.22 -3.08 13.96
CA PRO A 190 24.03 -1.95 14.40
C PRO A 190 23.86 -0.70 13.53
N PHE A 191 23.62 -0.86 12.22
CA PHE A 191 23.36 0.28 11.33
C PHE A 191 22.01 0.93 11.65
N LEU A 192 20.96 0.12 11.85
CA LEU A 192 19.65 0.61 12.25
C LEU A 192 19.71 1.40 13.57
N LYS A 193 20.40 0.85 14.58
CA LYS A 193 20.64 1.53 15.85
C LYS A 193 21.41 2.84 15.65
N GLY A 194 22.42 2.84 14.79
CA GLY A 194 23.22 4.02 14.45
C GLY A 194 22.42 5.16 13.83
N ILE A 195 21.29 4.86 13.17
CA ILE A 195 20.37 5.85 12.61
C ILE A 195 19.08 6.05 13.44
N GLY A 196 19.08 5.58 14.70
CA GLY A 196 17.98 5.77 15.64
C GLY A 196 16.78 4.83 15.45
N ILE A 197 16.91 3.77 14.66
CA ILE A 197 15.86 2.76 14.44
C ILE A 197 16.11 1.58 15.39
N THR A 198 15.28 1.46 16.42
CA THR A 198 15.27 0.39 17.43
C THR A 198 13.87 -0.20 17.56
N ILE A 199 13.71 -1.27 18.35
CA ILE A 199 12.38 -1.86 18.59
C ILE A 199 11.46 -0.89 19.32
N GLU A 200 12.00 -0.07 20.22
CA GLU A 200 11.27 0.94 20.97
C GLU A 200 10.88 2.11 20.06
N SER A 201 11.83 2.67 19.30
CA SER A 201 11.53 3.80 18.41
C SER A 201 10.58 3.37 17.30
N HIS A 202 10.75 2.16 16.74
CA HIS A 202 9.81 1.59 15.80
C HIS A 202 8.41 1.48 16.41
N SER A 203 8.27 0.90 17.61
CA SER A 203 6.94 0.78 18.25
C SER A 203 6.25 2.14 18.47
N MET A 204 7.02 3.19 18.81
CA MET A 204 6.49 4.55 18.98
C MET A 204 6.03 5.16 17.64
N ILE A 205 6.80 4.96 16.57
CA ILE A 205 6.51 5.52 15.24
C ILE A 205 5.24 4.89 14.63
N MET A 206 4.87 3.67 15.03
CA MET A 206 3.70 2.96 14.48
C MET A 206 2.41 3.77 14.60
N HIS A 207 2.21 4.46 15.73
CA HIS A 207 1.04 5.31 15.92
C HIS A 207 1.04 6.49 14.93
N HIS A 208 2.19 7.10 14.70
CA HIS A 208 2.34 8.23 13.79
C HIS A 208 2.12 7.84 12.32
N VAL A 209 2.60 6.66 11.90
CA VAL A 209 2.33 6.13 10.55
C VAL A 209 0.83 5.91 10.35
N ARG A 210 0.14 5.32 11.34
CA ARG A 210 -1.32 5.15 11.29
C ARG A 210 -2.05 6.49 11.19
N THR A 211 -1.63 7.50 11.96
CA THR A 211 -2.21 8.85 11.85
C THR A 211 -2.11 9.41 10.43
N ILE A 212 -0.97 9.23 9.74
CA ILE A 212 -0.80 9.71 8.35
C ILE A 212 -1.70 8.93 7.38
N ILE A 213 -1.83 7.61 7.57
CA ILE A 213 -2.73 6.76 6.77
C ILE A 213 -4.16 7.24 6.96
N ASP A 214 -4.62 7.38 8.20
CA ASP A 214 -5.98 7.81 8.53
C ASP A 214 -6.28 9.19 7.95
N ASP A 215 -5.39 10.18 8.16
CA ASP A 215 -5.48 11.52 7.58
C ASP A 215 -5.62 11.49 6.04
N THR A 216 -4.87 10.60 5.37
CA THR A 216 -4.91 10.47 3.92
C THR A 216 -6.23 9.88 3.40
N PHE A 217 -6.82 8.94 4.14
CA PHE A 217 -8.04 8.22 3.73
C PHE A 217 -9.33 8.75 4.35
N GLU A 218 -9.25 9.67 5.31
CA GLU A 218 -10.41 10.30 5.93
C GLU A 218 -11.27 11.01 4.88
N GLN A 219 -12.58 10.75 4.92
CA GLN A 219 -13.55 11.38 4.04
C GLN A 219 -13.90 12.77 4.58
N GLU A 220 -13.79 13.78 3.73
CA GLU A 220 -14.14 15.16 4.09
C GLU A 220 -15.64 15.29 4.38
N SER A 221 -15.97 16.02 5.44
CA SER A 221 -17.36 16.35 5.75
C SER A 221 -17.90 17.31 4.69
N LYS A 222 -19.11 17.02 4.18
CA LYS A 222 -19.77 17.87 3.16
C LYS A 222 -20.19 19.25 3.69
N GLU A 223 -20.02 19.50 4.97
CA GLU A 223 -20.53 20.69 5.66
C GLU A 223 -19.48 21.80 5.81
N ASP A 224 -18.18 21.49 5.73
CA ASP A 224 -17.13 22.51 5.80
C ASP A 224 -16.89 23.14 4.41
N LYS A 225 -17.02 24.47 4.33
CA LYS A 225 -16.87 25.25 3.09
C LYS A 225 -15.41 25.64 2.81
N ARG A 226 -14.47 25.35 3.72
CA ARG A 226 -13.05 25.63 3.50
C ARG A 226 -12.48 24.63 2.49
N LEU A 227 -11.51 25.06 1.69
CA LEU A 227 -10.73 24.10 0.92
C LEU A 227 -10.02 23.16 1.91
N PRO A 228 -10.10 21.83 1.70
CA PRO A 228 -9.39 20.88 2.54
C PRO A 228 -7.87 21.09 2.42
N PRO A 229 -7.10 20.79 3.48
CA PRO A 229 -5.65 20.79 3.39
C PRO A 229 -5.19 19.77 2.33
N PRO A 230 -4.06 20.01 1.65
CA PRO A 230 -3.49 19.05 0.72
C PRO A 230 -3.13 17.76 1.47
N LYS A 231 -3.56 16.62 0.93
CA LYS A 231 -3.24 15.28 1.44
C LYS A 231 -2.07 14.68 0.65
N LEU A 232 -1.32 13.76 1.28
CA LEU A 232 -0.28 13.02 0.57
C LEU A 232 -0.85 12.23 -0.62
N PRO A 233 -0.09 12.10 -1.72
CA PRO A 233 -0.41 11.14 -2.75
C PRO A 233 -0.44 9.72 -2.18
N VAL A 234 -1.42 8.92 -2.60
CA VAL A 234 -1.61 7.54 -2.11
C VAL A 234 -0.36 6.69 -2.29
N GLY A 235 0.37 6.87 -3.41
CA GLY A 235 1.62 6.16 -3.67
C GLY A 235 2.72 6.46 -2.63
N ILE A 236 2.81 7.71 -2.15
CA ILE A 236 3.77 8.11 -1.11
C ILE A 236 3.43 7.42 0.21
N VAL A 237 2.15 7.42 0.59
CA VAL A 237 1.69 6.73 1.81
C VAL A 237 1.97 5.23 1.73
N HIS A 238 1.77 4.59 0.57
CA HIS A 238 2.10 3.17 0.40
C HIS A 238 3.59 2.89 0.57
N ILE A 239 4.48 3.77 0.09
CA ILE A 239 5.93 3.61 0.28
C ILE A 239 6.28 3.70 1.77
N ILE A 240 5.74 4.70 2.48
CA ILE A 240 5.94 4.87 3.93
C ILE A 240 5.45 3.63 4.70
N ASP A 241 4.23 3.20 4.41
CA ASP A 241 3.59 2.08 5.09
C ASP A 241 4.34 0.76 4.84
N SER A 242 4.67 0.47 3.58
CA SER A 242 5.46 -0.71 3.21
C SER A 242 6.83 -0.70 3.90
N LEU A 243 7.53 0.43 3.88
CA LEU A 243 8.84 0.57 4.53
C LEU A 243 8.74 0.28 6.02
N PHE A 244 7.69 0.79 6.65
CA PHE A 244 7.46 0.60 8.07
C PHE A 244 7.08 -0.85 8.41
N ILE A 245 6.15 -1.47 7.67
CA ILE A 245 5.76 -2.87 7.87
C ILE A 245 6.96 -3.81 7.72
N ILE A 246 7.75 -3.67 6.65
CA ILE A 246 8.90 -4.54 6.40
C ILE A 246 9.96 -4.38 7.49
N MET A 247 10.24 -3.14 7.92
CA MET A 247 11.14 -2.89 9.05
C MET A 247 10.60 -3.49 10.35
N GLY A 248 9.28 -3.47 10.56
CA GLY A 248 8.62 -4.07 11.71
C GLY A 248 8.79 -5.59 11.79
N TYR A 249 8.92 -6.27 10.65
CA TYR A 249 9.20 -7.70 10.64
C TYR A 249 10.57 -8.05 11.24
N LEU A 250 11.58 -7.18 11.09
CA LEU A 250 12.89 -7.36 11.73
C LEU A 250 12.80 -7.32 13.27
N PHE A 251 11.81 -6.60 13.80
CA PHE A 251 11.61 -6.40 15.24
C PHE A 251 10.57 -7.35 15.85
N LYS A 252 9.87 -8.13 15.03
CA LYS A 252 8.80 -9.03 15.48
C LYS A 252 9.32 -10.10 16.45
N GLN A 253 8.50 -10.43 17.46
CA GLN A 253 8.81 -11.42 18.50
C GLN A 253 10.20 -11.20 19.13
N SER A 254 10.49 -9.95 19.52
CA SER A 254 11.79 -9.58 20.11
C SER A 254 12.98 -10.00 19.25
N GLN A 255 12.87 -9.77 17.92
CA GLN A 255 13.92 -10.04 16.94
C GLN A 255 14.26 -11.52 16.74
N LYS A 256 13.37 -12.45 17.13
CA LYS A 256 13.59 -13.90 17.00
C LYS A 256 13.95 -14.34 15.58
N TYR A 257 13.34 -13.72 14.56
CA TYR A 257 13.49 -14.07 13.13
C TYR A 257 14.41 -13.12 12.37
N LEU A 258 15.20 -12.30 13.08
CA LEU A 258 16.01 -11.24 12.46
C LEU A 258 16.92 -11.77 11.34
N ASN A 259 17.50 -12.96 11.52
CA ASN A 259 18.39 -13.59 10.53
C ASN A 259 17.67 -14.28 9.36
N ASP A 260 16.35 -14.31 9.34
CA ASP A 260 15.58 -14.80 8.19
C ASP A 260 15.52 -13.74 7.08
N TYR A 261 15.78 -12.48 7.43
CA TYR A 261 15.78 -11.35 6.49
C TYR A 261 17.19 -11.09 5.94
N ARG A 262 17.22 -10.59 4.71
CA ARG A 262 18.43 -10.08 4.04
C ARG A 262 18.17 -8.66 3.59
N ILE A 263 19.13 -7.79 3.85
CA ILE A 263 19.10 -6.40 3.42
C ILE A 263 20.18 -6.26 2.36
N ALA A 264 19.80 -5.75 1.19
CA ALA A 264 20.71 -5.52 0.09
C ALA A 264 20.69 -4.04 -0.30
N LEU A 265 21.87 -3.42 -0.37
CA LEU A 265 22.04 -2.12 -1.00
C LEU A 265 22.75 -2.32 -2.33
N LYS A 266 22.13 -1.84 -3.39
CA LYS A 266 22.63 -1.95 -4.76
C LYS A 266 22.83 -0.56 -5.35
N LYS A 267 23.98 -0.34 -5.96
CA LYS A 267 24.30 0.86 -6.74
C LYS A 267 24.47 0.43 -8.20
N ALA A 268 23.60 0.94 -9.06
CA ALA A 268 23.61 0.64 -10.49
C ALA A 268 23.67 1.94 -11.29
N MET A 269 24.34 1.92 -12.45
CA MET A 269 24.27 3.03 -13.40
C MET A 269 23.00 2.89 -14.25
N SER A 270 22.08 3.84 -14.12
CA SER A 270 20.94 3.93 -15.04
C SER A 270 21.31 4.84 -16.21
N ILE A 271 21.39 4.27 -17.41
CA ILE A 271 21.40 5.07 -18.64
C ILE A 271 19.95 5.53 -18.86
N GLN A 272 19.63 6.75 -18.43
CA GLN A 272 18.36 7.34 -18.83
C GLN A 272 18.40 7.57 -20.34
N PRO A 273 17.45 7.01 -21.14
CA PRO A 273 17.37 7.36 -22.54
C PRO A 273 17.08 8.86 -22.63
N GLN A 274 18.00 9.60 -23.24
CA GLN A 274 17.78 11.00 -23.58
C GLN A 274 16.47 11.07 -24.37
N LYS A 275 15.46 11.74 -23.79
CA LYS A 275 14.26 12.11 -24.54
C LYS A 275 14.72 12.98 -25.72
N LYS A 276 14.73 12.39 -26.92
CA LYS A 276 14.83 13.13 -28.18
C LYS A 276 13.50 13.82 -28.47
#